data_AF-A0A1I8B5J8-F1
#
_entry.id   AF-A0A1I8B5J8-F1
#
_cell.length_a   1.000
_cell.length_b   1.000
_cell.length_c   1.000
_cell.angle_alpha   90.00
_cell.angle_beta   90.00
_cell.angle_gamma   90.00
#
_symmetry.space_group_name_H-M   'P 1'
#
loop_
_entity.id
_entity.type
_entity.pdbx_description
1 polymer ?
#
loop_
_entity_poly.entity_id
_entity_poly.type
_entity_poly.pdbx_seq_one_letter_code
_entity_poly.pdbx_strand_id
1 'polypeptide(L)'
;MEKGGKFEHLIVSAGSVGASVAQLFVSSRVKADKNSQKLIGLGKASKDVNKCTANLVGIVKRGQQSLGEEKLLDFSNLSFHETKKEEMESQVRVLELEAELSRERLRFASLRKQHFHIAQLVSNQENGGETTTSNTPPPPES
;
A
#
# COMPACT_ATOMS: atom_id res chain seq x y z
N MET A 1 11.46 -12.03 -15.85
CA MET A 1 10.49 -10.96 -16.16
C MET A 1 9.82 -10.54 -14.85
N GLU A 2 10.32 -9.48 -14.24
CA GLU A 2 10.02 -9.03 -12.86
C GLU A 2 8.72 -8.20 -12.84
N LYS A 3 7.55 -8.87 -12.89
CA LYS A 3 6.23 -8.20 -12.92
C LYS A 3 5.58 -8.08 -11.54
N GLY A 4 5.93 -8.95 -10.59
CA GLY A 4 5.32 -9.04 -9.25
C GLY A 4 5.80 -8.03 -8.20
N GLY A 5 6.61 -7.03 -8.58
CA GLY A 5 6.82 -5.83 -7.76
C GLY A 5 6.15 -4.59 -8.35
N LYS A 6 5.89 -4.58 -9.66
CA LYS A 6 5.41 -3.38 -10.38
C LYS A 6 3.96 -3.06 -10.04
N PHE A 7 3.13 -4.09 -9.85
CA PHE A 7 1.71 -3.91 -9.52
C PHE A 7 1.53 -3.46 -8.06
N GLU A 8 2.34 -3.98 -7.16
CA GLU A 8 2.39 -3.67 -5.73
C GLU A 8 2.84 -2.22 -5.54
N HIS A 9 3.91 -1.80 -6.22
CA HIS A 9 4.36 -0.41 -6.26
C HIS A 9 3.26 0.53 -6.78
N LEU A 10 2.51 0.12 -7.80
CA LEU A 10 1.41 0.90 -8.35
C LEU A 10 0.25 1.03 -7.35
N ILE A 11 -0.11 -0.06 -6.66
CA ILE A 11 -1.14 -0.07 -5.61
C ILE A 11 -0.76 0.87 -4.46
N VAL A 12 0.48 0.77 -3.96
CA VAL A 12 0.98 1.60 -2.86
C VAL A 12 1.03 3.08 -3.28
N SER A 13 1.54 3.36 -4.48
CA SER A 13 1.65 4.73 -5.00
C SER A 13 0.28 5.38 -5.19
N ALA A 14 -0.69 4.66 -5.77
CA ALA A 14 -2.07 5.14 -5.92
C ALA A 14 -2.74 5.42 -4.57
N GLY A 15 -2.50 4.57 -3.56
CA GLY A 15 -2.96 4.79 -2.19
C GLY A 15 -2.35 6.03 -1.55
N SER A 16 -1.04 6.23 -1.70
CA SER A 16 -0.31 7.41 -1.20
C SER A 16 -0.83 8.72 -1.80
N VAL A 17 -1.14 8.74 -3.11
CA VAL A 17 -1.77 9.91 -3.77
C VAL A 17 -3.14 10.21 -3.15
N GLY A 18 -3.99 9.19 -2.96
CA GLY A 18 -5.30 9.38 -2.34
C GLY A 18 -5.21 9.93 -0.90
N ALA A 19 -4.30 9.39 -0.10
CA ALA A 19 -4.04 9.87 1.25
C ALA A 19 -3.55 11.33 1.27
N SER A 20 -2.63 11.68 0.37
CA SER A 20 -2.07 13.04 0.25
C SER A 20 -3.15 14.05 -0.16
N VAL A 21 -4.04 13.69 -1.08
CA VAL A 21 -5.18 14.53 -1.51
C VAL A 21 -6.22 14.67 -0.41
N ALA A 22 -6.46 13.63 0.38
CA ALA A 22 -7.34 13.70 1.55
C ALA A 22 -6.76 14.66 2.60
N GLN A 23 -5.46 14.56 2.89
CA GLN A 23 -4.78 15.49 3.79
C GLN A 23 -4.83 16.93 3.27
N LEU A 24 -4.54 17.16 1.98
CA LEU A 24 -4.65 18.48 1.36
C LEU A 24 -6.06 19.08 1.52
N PHE A 25 -7.11 18.26 1.34
CA PHE A 25 -8.50 18.71 1.50
C PHE A 25 -8.90 18.95 2.97
N VAL A 26 -8.30 18.23 3.92
CA VAL A 26 -8.47 18.50 5.35
C VAL A 26 -7.71 19.77 5.76
N SER A 27 -6.56 20.04 5.16
CA SER A 27 -5.81 21.27 5.39
C SER A 27 -6.44 22.50 4.71
N SER A 28 -7.17 22.34 3.61
CA SER A 28 -7.83 23.48 2.95
C SER A 28 -9.10 23.96 3.66
N ARG A 29 -9.73 23.13 4.48
CA ARG A 29 -10.99 23.46 5.19
C ARG A 29 -10.79 24.24 6.50
N VAL A 30 -9.61 24.22 7.13
CA VAL A 30 -9.41 24.79 8.48
C VAL A 30 -9.64 26.31 8.56
N LYS A 31 -9.51 27.03 7.44
CA LYS A 31 -9.75 28.49 7.37
C LYS A 31 -10.75 28.88 6.27
N ALA A 32 -11.40 27.91 5.63
CA ALA A 32 -12.34 28.18 4.55
C ALA A 32 -13.78 28.32 5.10
N ASP A 33 -14.55 29.23 4.51
CA ASP A 33 -16.00 29.31 4.78
C ASP A 33 -16.67 28.00 4.35
N LYS A 34 -17.50 27.44 5.24
CA LYS A 34 -18.24 26.19 5.03
C LYS A 34 -19.19 26.26 3.82
N ASN A 35 -19.68 27.45 3.50
CA ASN A 35 -20.56 27.71 2.36
C ASN A 35 -19.80 28.13 1.09
N SER A 36 -18.47 28.10 1.12
CA SER A 36 -17.64 28.45 -0.03
C SER A 36 -17.86 27.47 -1.19
N GLN A 37 -18.30 28.00 -2.33
CA GLN A 37 -18.42 27.23 -3.57
C GLN A 37 -17.10 26.61 -4.00
N LYS A 38 -15.96 27.27 -3.70
CA LYS A 38 -14.61 26.73 -3.96
C LYS A 38 -14.32 25.51 -3.09
N LEU A 39 -14.73 25.52 -1.82
CA LEU A 39 -14.52 24.39 -0.90
C LEU A 39 -15.38 23.19 -1.30
N ILE A 40 -16.64 23.43 -1.70
CA ILE A 40 -17.55 22.39 -2.21
C ILE A 40 -16.96 21.76 -3.49
N GLY A 41 -16.51 22.58 -4.43
CA GLY A 41 -15.86 22.12 -5.67
C GLY A 41 -14.59 21.32 -5.40
N LEU A 42 -13.73 21.79 -4.50
CA LEU A 42 -12.53 21.07 -4.08
C LEU A 42 -12.84 19.73 -3.40
N GLY A 43 -13.89 19.69 -2.58
CA GLY A 43 -14.36 18.45 -1.95
C GLY A 43 -14.86 17.42 -2.95
N LYS A 44 -15.54 17.86 -4.01
CA LYS A 44 -15.94 16.98 -5.12
C LYS A 44 -14.70 16.44 -5.86
N ALA A 45 -13.78 17.33 -6.24
CA ALA A 45 -12.53 16.93 -6.90
C ALA A 45 -11.69 15.94 -6.07
N SER A 46 -11.57 16.19 -4.76
CA SER A 46 -10.86 15.28 -3.82
C SER A 46 -11.50 13.89 -3.79
N LYS A 47 -12.84 13.82 -3.74
CA LYS A 47 -13.57 12.53 -3.81
C LYS A 47 -13.39 11.84 -5.16
N ASP A 48 -13.42 12.57 -6.25
CA ASP A 48 -13.25 12.02 -7.60
C ASP A 48 -11.86 11.42 -7.78
N VAL A 49 -10.81 12.09 -7.30
CA VAL A 49 -9.44 11.55 -7.28
C VAL A 49 -9.37 10.26 -6.46
N ASN A 50 -9.93 10.26 -5.25
CA ASN A 50 -9.95 9.07 -4.38
C ASN A 50 -10.71 7.89 -5.01
N LYS A 51 -11.81 8.17 -5.71
CA LYS A 51 -12.57 7.14 -6.44
C LYS A 51 -11.74 6.58 -7.61
N CYS A 52 -11.03 7.43 -8.32
CA CYS A 52 -10.17 7.03 -9.44
C CYS A 52 -9.01 6.15 -8.97
N THR A 53 -8.30 6.54 -7.90
CA THR A 53 -7.20 5.76 -7.33
C THR A 53 -7.69 4.42 -6.77
N ALA A 54 -8.84 4.38 -6.10
CA ALA A 54 -9.45 3.13 -5.64
C ALA A 54 -9.84 2.20 -6.80
N ASN A 55 -10.40 2.74 -7.89
CA ASN A 55 -10.72 1.96 -9.08
C ASN A 55 -9.46 1.39 -9.74
N LEU A 56 -8.42 2.21 -9.88
CA LEU A 56 -7.12 1.77 -10.41
C LEU A 56 -6.56 0.58 -9.61
N VAL A 57 -6.56 0.67 -8.27
CA VAL A 57 -6.14 -0.45 -7.40
C VAL A 57 -6.98 -1.70 -7.66
N GLY A 58 -8.30 -1.54 -7.81
CA GLY A 58 -9.21 -2.64 -8.13
C GLY A 58 -8.91 -3.29 -9.50
N ILE A 59 -8.64 -2.49 -10.53
CA ILE A 59 -8.27 -2.97 -11.88
C ILE A 59 -6.95 -3.73 -11.82
N VAL A 60 -5.94 -3.17 -11.16
CA VAL A 60 -4.62 -3.79 -11.03
C VAL A 60 -4.72 -5.14 -10.33
N LYS A 61 -5.43 -5.22 -9.20
CA LYS A 61 -5.65 -6.49 -8.48
C LYS A 61 -6.34 -7.55 -9.34
N ARG A 62 -7.38 -7.17 -10.10
CA ARG A 62 -8.06 -8.08 -11.03
C ARG A 62 -7.14 -8.55 -12.15
N GLY A 63 -6.32 -7.65 -12.70
CA GLY A 63 -5.31 -7.99 -13.70
C GLY A 63 -4.26 -8.97 -13.18
N GLN A 64 -3.83 -8.82 -11.92
CA GLN A 64 -2.90 -9.75 -11.28
C GLN A 64 -3.50 -11.16 -11.14
N GLN A 65 -4.76 -11.27 -10.74
CA GLN A 65 -5.45 -12.56 -10.61
C GLN A 65 -5.61 -13.26 -11.96
N SER A 66 -6.07 -12.54 -12.98
CA SER A 66 -6.26 -13.09 -14.32
C SER A 66 -4.97 -13.60 -14.96
N LEU A 67 -3.84 -12.91 -14.75
CA LEU A 67 -2.53 -13.35 -15.24
C LEU A 67 -1.95 -14.54 -14.44
N GLY A 68 -2.37 -14.71 -13.18
CA GLY A 68 -1.98 -15.83 -12.34
C GLY A 68 -2.72 -17.12 -12.69
N GLU A 69 -4.02 -17.03 -12.99
CA GLU A 69 -4.87 -18.16 -13.37
C GLU A 69 -4.49 -18.75 -14.74
N GLU A 70 -4.06 -17.93 -15.70
CA GLU A 70 -3.69 -18.39 -17.06
C GLU A 70 -2.53 -19.41 -17.07
N LYS A 71 -1.67 -19.42 -16.03
CA LYS A 71 -0.52 -20.34 -15.95
C LYS A 71 -0.88 -21.71 -15.34
N LEU A 72 -2.05 -21.85 -14.72
CA LEU A 72 -2.42 -23.05 -13.95
C LEU A 72 -3.20 -24.11 -14.73
N LEU A 73 -3.48 -23.91 -16.03
CA LEU A 73 -4.59 -24.64 -16.66
C LEU A 73 -4.25 -25.63 -17.78
N ASP A 74 -2.99 -26.06 -17.96
CA ASP A 74 -2.73 -27.23 -18.82
C ASP A 74 -1.80 -28.27 -18.19
N PHE A 75 -2.36 -29.04 -17.25
CA PHE A 75 -1.77 -30.27 -16.72
C PHE A 75 -2.22 -31.52 -17.49
N SER A 76 -3.06 -31.36 -18.51
CA SER A 76 -3.79 -32.45 -19.18
C SER A 76 -2.88 -33.35 -20.03
N ASN A 77 -1.66 -32.88 -20.33
CA ASN A 77 -0.71 -33.52 -21.24
C ASN A 77 0.61 -33.98 -20.56
N LEU A 78 0.73 -33.91 -19.23
CA LEU A 78 1.95 -34.26 -18.51
C LEU A 78 1.98 -35.74 -18.07
N SER A 79 3.12 -36.39 -18.24
CA SER A 79 3.40 -37.72 -17.68
C SER A 79 3.48 -37.64 -16.14
N PHE A 80 3.21 -38.75 -15.44
CA PHE A 80 3.25 -38.83 -13.96
C PHE A 80 4.56 -38.26 -13.35
N HIS A 81 5.70 -38.51 -14.01
CA HIS A 81 6.99 -37.99 -13.57
C HIS A 81 7.09 -36.46 -13.73
N GLU A 82 6.52 -35.90 -14.79
CA GLU A 82 6.50 -34.45 -15.05
C GLU A 82 5.57 -33.75 -14.07
N THR A 83 4.40 -34.35 -13.75
CA THR A 83 3.52 -33.86 -12.69
C THR A 83 4.23 -33.82 -11.35
N LYS A 84 4.96 -34.88 -10.98
CA LYS A 84 5.67 -34.92 -9.70
C LYS A 84 6.80 -33.91 -9.63
N LYS A 85 7.51 -33.72 -10.74
CA LYS A 85 8.54 -32.70 -10.87
C LYS A 85 7.95 -31.29 -10.71
N GLU A 86 6.86 -30.98 -11.40
CA GLU A 86 6.18 -29.68 -11.32
C GLU A 86 5.64 -29.42 -9.90
N GLU A 87 5.11 -30.45 -9.23
CA GLU A 87 4.70 -30.36 -7.81
C GLU A 87 5.88 -29.98 -6.92
N MET A 88 7.03 -30.63 -7.08
CA MET A 88 8.24 -30.33 -6.32
C MET A 88 8.78 -28.93 -6.62
N GLU A 89 8.79 -28.51 -7.89
CA GLU A 89 9.20 -27.15 -8.29
C GLU A 89 8.26 -26.08 -7.69
N SER A 90 6.95 -26.34 -7.67
CA SER A 90 5.97 -25.50 -7.01
C SER A 90 6.21 -25.42 -5.49
N GLN A 91 6.52 -26.55 -4.85
CA GLN A 91 6.84 -26.60 -3.42
C GLN A 91 8.10 -25.81 -3.08
N VAL A 92 9.16 -25.92 -3.89
CA VAL A 92 10.36 -25.08 -3.75
C VAL A 92 10.00 -23.61 -3.89
N ARG A 93 9.16 -23.27 -4.87
CA ARG A 93 8.72 -21.89 -5.07
C ARG A 93 7.95 -21.32 -3.88
N VAL A 94 7.12 -22.13 -3.22
CA VAL A 94 6.44 -21.74 -1.98
C VAL A 94 7.45 -21.38 -0.89
N LEU A 95 8.44 -22.25 -0.65
CA LEU A 95 9.47 -22.00 0.37
C LEU A 95 10.28 -20.73 0.10
N GLU A 96 10.64 -20.49 -1.17
CA GLU A 96 11.33 -19.25 -1.57
C GLU A 96 10.49 -18.01 -1.28
N LEU A 97 9.19 -18.03 -1.61
CA LEU A 97 8.28 -16.93 -1.39
C LEU A 97 8.04 -16.67 0.11
N GLU A 98 7.95 -17.72 0.93
CA GLU A 98 7.86 -17.59 2.39
C GLU A 98 9.10 -16.93 3.00
N ALA A 99 10.29 -17.30 2.51
CA ALA A 99 11.55 -16.69 2.93
C ALA A 99 11.62 -15.21 2.52
N GLU A 100 11.23 -14.90 1.27
CA GLU A 100 11.19 -13.53 0.76
C GLU A 100 10.19 -12.65 1.52
N LEU A 101 8.98 -13.16 1.78
CA LEU A 101 7.96 -12.48 2.57
C LEU A 101 8.47 -12.19 3.99
N SER A 102 9.12 -13.16 4.63
CA SER A 102 9.68 -13.01 5.98
C SER A 102 10.76 -11.93 6.02
N ARG A 103 11.64 -11.89 5.01
CA ARG A 103 12.67 -10.85 4.86
C ARG A 103 12.06 -9.46 4.67
N GLU A 104 11.05 -9.32 3.81
CA GLU A 104 10.43 -8.03 3.55
C GLU A 104 9.65 -7.51 4.77
N ARG A 105 9.00 -8.40 5.54
CA ARG A 105 8.38 -8.04 6.83
C ARG A 105 9.38 -7.45 7.81
N LEU A 106 10.56 -8.07 7.95
CA LEU A 106 11.64 -7.55 8.81
C LEU A 106 12.15 -6.19 8.34
N ARG A 107 12.34 -6.02 7.03
CA ARG A 107 12.73 -4.75 6.43
C ARG A 107 11.70 -3.65 6.68
N PHE A 108 10.42 -3.95 6.43
CA PHE A 108 9.32 -3.01 6.66
C PHE A 108 9.20 -2.61 8.14
N ALA A 109 9.34 -3.58 9.06
CA ALA A 109 9.36 -3.29 10.50
C ALA A 109 10.53 -2.36 10.86
N SER A 110 11.71 -2.56 10.28
CA SER A 110 12.88 -1.69 10.47
C SER A 110 12.63 -0.28 9.95
N LEU A 111 12.05 -0.13 8.75
CA LEU A 111 11.69 1.17 8.18
C LEU A 111 10.68 1.92 9.05
N ARG A 112 9.67 1.23 9.59
CA ARG A 112 8.72 1.84 10.53
C ARG A 112 9.40 2.34 11.79
N LYS A 113 10.31 1.55 12.39
CA LYS A 113 11.08 1.97 13.58
C LYS A 113 11.90 3.23 13.29
N GLN A 114 12.55 3.32 12.14
CA GLN A 114 13.29 4.51 11.73
C GLN A 114 12.38 5.73 11.56
N HIS A 115 11.23 5.57 10.92
CA HIS A 115 10.25 6.65 10.77
C HIS A 115 9.80 7.20 12.12
N PHE A 116 9.54 6.32 13.11
CA PHE A 116 9.21 6.76 14.47
C PHE A 116 10.38 7.46 15.16
N HIS A 117 11.60 6.93 15.05
CA HIS A 117 12.77 7.55 15.63
C HIS A 117 12.99 8.97 15.07
N ILE A 118 12.86 9.14 13.76
CA ILE A 118 12.94 10.45 13.10
C ILE A 118 11.81 11.38 13.58
N ALA A 119 10.57 10.89 13.66
CA ALA A 119 9.45 11.68 14.16
C ALA A 119 9.67 12.14 15.62
N GLN A 120 10.24 11.28 16.48
CA GLN A 120 10.61 11.63 17.86
C GLN A 120 11.71 12.69 17.93
N LEU A 121 12.73 12.60 17.05
CA LEU A 121 13.78 13.60 16.96
C LEU A 121 13.24 14.97 16.52
N VAL A 122 12.32 14.99 15.54
CA VAL A 122 11.65 16.22 15.08
C VAL A 122 10.80 16.82 16.19
N SER A 123 9.99 16.03 16.91
CA SER A 123 9.19 16.55 18.04
C SER A 123 10.05 17.09 19.18
N ASN A 124 11.26 16.55 19.38
CA ASN A 124 12.17 17.03 20.42
C ASN A 124 12.90 18.33 20.02
N GLN A 125 13.04 18.63 18.73
CA GLN A 125 13.59 19.90 18.25
C GLN A 125 12.53 21.03 18.22
N GLU A 126 11.24 20.70 18.07
CA GLU A 126 10.15 21.67 18.10
C GLU A 126 9.76 22.12 19.53
N ASN A 127 10.29 21.47 20.57
CA ASN A 127 9.97 21.79 21.97
C ASN A 127 10.70 23.03 22.53
N GLY A 128 11.18 23.92 21.65
CA GLY A 128 11.65 25.27 21.95
C GLY A 128 10.58 26.36 21.79
N GLY A 129 9.32 26.02 21.50
CA GLY A 129 8.24 26.99 21.36
C GLY A 129 6.81 26.39 21.43
N GLU A 130 6.23 26.44 22.63
CA GLU A 130 4.80 26.50 22.99
C GLU A 130 3.69 25.68 22.25
N THR A 131 3.13 24.73 23.01
CA THR A 131 1.69 24.37 23.21
C THR A 131 0.86 23.57 22.17
N THR A 132 0.48 22.35 22.61
CA THR A 132 -0.81 21.62 22.46
C THR A 132 -1.40 21.34 21.06
N THR A 133 -1.46 20.07 20.66
CA THR A 133 -2.70 19.25 20.66
C THR A 133 -2.39 17.78 20.32
N SER A 134 -3.10 16.88 21.01
CA SER A 134 -2.98 15.42 20.99
C SER A 134 -3.17 14.80 19.60
N ASN A 135 -2.17 14.04 19.15
CA ASN A 135 -2.39 13.01 18.14
C ASN A 135 -1.44 11.83 18.40
N THR A 136 -1.76 11.06 19.44
CA THR A 136 -1.09 9.79 19.73
C THR A 136 -1.74 8.71 18.84
N PRO A 137 -1.04 8.13 17.86
CA PRO A 137 -1.57 6.99 17.13
C PRO A 137 -1.65 5.76 18.07
N PRO A 138 -2.66 4.89 17.89
CA PRO A 138 -2.90 3.76 18.80
C PRO A 138 -1.72 2.78 18.81
N PRO A 139 -1.46 2.11 19.94
CA PRO A 139 -0.37 1.15 20.09
C PRO A 139 -0.58 -0.07 19.18
N PRO A 140 0.51 -0.75 18.77
CA PRO A 140 0.40 -1.99 18.00
C PRO A 140 -0.21 -3.10 18.88
N GLU A 141 -1.27 -3.74 18.39
CA GLU A 141 -1.76 -5.01 18.94
C GLU A 141 -0.66 -6.07 18.82
N SER A 142 -0.49 -6.84 19.90
CA SER A 142 0.55 -7.87 20.08
C SER A 142 0.30 -9.11 19.25
#